data_AF-I1Q3J8-F1
#
_entry.id   AF-I1Q3J8-F1
#
_cell.length_a   1.000
_cell.length_b   1.000
_cell.length_c   1.000
_cell.angle_alpha   90.00
_cell.angle_beta   90.00
_cell.angle_gamma   90.00
#
_symmetry.space_group_name_H-M   'P 1'
#
loop_
_entity.id
_entity.type
_entity.pdbx_description
1 polymer ?
#
loop_
_entity_poly.entity_id
_entity_poly.type
_entity_poly.pdbx_seq_one_letter_code
_entity_poly.pdbx_strand_id
1 'polypeptide(L)'
;LDNTSLKYSCDNLEATLKRDEKSDIDANELYTELRFLQDFIPKENMGPLEILKFLKRHDCFPNASIAYRILLTIHVTVASAERSFSKLKLLKSYLRSTLTQERLNSLAMIALESGLLEKINYEHIIEDFISKNTKRIMLFK
;
A
#
# COMPACT_ATOMS: atom_id res chain seq x y z
N LEU A 1 26.70 4.16 11.42
CA LEU A 1 26.64 3.10 10.40
C LEU A 1 28.05 2.87 9.88
N ASP A 2 28.42 1.62 9.59
CA ASP A 2 29.67 1.34 8.86
C ASP A 2 29.50 1.77 7.39
N ASN A 3 30.40 2.59 6.88
CA ASN A 3 30.33 3.15 5.52
C ASN A 3 30.33 2.04 4.46
N THR A 4 31.04 0.94 4.73
CA THR A 4 31.11 -0.22 3.85
C THR A 4 29.76 -0.91 3.75
N SER A 5 29.08 -1.11 4.89
CA SER A 5 27.73 -1.69 4.93
C SER A 5 26.67 -0.82 4.25
N LEU A 6 26.80 0.51 4.34
CA LEU A 6 25.85 1.43 3.72
C LEU A 6 25.98 1.39 2.20
N LYS A 7 27.21 1.40 1.68
CA LYS A 7 27.47 1.32 0.25
C LYS A 7 26.94 0.02 -0.34
N TYR A 8 27.27 -1.10 0.29
CA TYR A 8 26.75 -2.42 -0.08
C TYR A 8 25.22 -2.47 -0.10
N SER A 9 24.57 -1.81 0.86
CA SER A 9 23.10 -1.72 0.90
C SER A 9 22.52 -0.90 -0.25
N CYS A 10 23.20 0.18 -0.67
CA CYS A 10 22.80 0.96 -1.84
C CYS A 10 22.94 0.13 -3.13
N ASP A 11 24.03 -0.61 -3.28
CA ASP A 11 24.27 -1.48 -4.44
C ASP A 11 23.22 -2.59 -4.54
N ASN A 12 22.87 -3.21 -3.40
CA ASN A 12 21.79 -4.21 -3.36
C ASN A 12 20.42 -3.61 -3.71
N LEU A 13 20.14 -2.39 -3.25
CA LEU A 13 18.87 -1.72 -3.55
C LEU A 13 18.76 -1.39 -5.04
N GLU A 14 19.82 -0.85 -5.65
CA GLU A 14 19.89 -0.62 -7.10
C GLU A 14 19.67 -1.91 -7.88
N ALA A 15 20.37 -2.99 -7.52
CA ALA A 15 20.20 -4.29 -8.16
C ALA A 15 18.76 -4.82 -8.06
N THR A 16 18.10 -4.60 -6.91
CA THR A 16 16.71 -5.01 -6.68
C THR A 16 15.71 -4.17 -7.49
N LEU A 17 16.03 -2.89 -7.72
CA LEU A 17 15.19 -1.94 -8.46
C LEU A 17 15.56 -1.84 -9.95
N LYS A 18 16.43 -2.72 -10.44
CA LYS A 18 16.84 -2.76 -11.84
C LYS A 18 15.90 -3.64 -12.66
N ARG A 19 15.40 -3.10 -13.77
CA ARG A 19 14.61 -3.83 -14.76
C ARG A 19 15.05 -3.46 -16.19
N ASP A 20 15.27 -4.47 -17.03
CA ASP A 20 15.60 -4.29 -18.46
C ASP A 20 16.74 -3.26 -18.68
N GLU A 21 17.81 -3.40 -17.89
CA GLU A 21 18.99 -2.49 -17.83
C GLU A 21 18.78 -1.09 -17.24
N LYS A 22 17.56 -0.70 -16.87
CA LYS A 22 17.28 0.58 -16.22
C LYS A 22 17.03 0.39 -14.73
N SER A 23 17.74 1.15 -13.90
CA SER A 23 17.47 1.24 -12.46
C SER A 23 16.69 2.52 -12.15
N ASP A 24 15.82 2.44 -11.14
CA ASP A 24 15.11 3.61 -10.60
C ASP A 24 16.02 4.53 -9.76
N ILE A 25 17.18 4.03 -9.33
CA ILE A 25 18.17 4.76 -8.52
C ILE A 25 19.59 4.45 -8.98
N ASP A 26 20.52 5.38 -8.75
CA ASP A 26 21.97 5.14 -8.84
C ASP A 26 22.55 4.90 -7.43
N ALA A 27 23.26 3.78 -7.25
CA ALA A 27 23.78 3.39 -5.94
C ALA A 27 24.91 4.29 -5.41
N ASN A 28 25.71 4.93 -6.28
CA ASN A 28 26.79 5.83 -5.87
C ASN A 28 26.24 7.19 -5.45
N GLU A 29 25.29 7.72 -6.23
CA GLU A 29 24.58 8.95 -5.92
C GLU A 29 23.76 8.78 -4.64
N LEU A 30 22.98 7.71 -4.51
CA LEU A 30 22.21 7.42 -3.30
C LEU A 30 23.11 7.37 -2.06
N TYR A 31 24.23 6.65 -2.12
CA TYR A 31 25.18 6.58 -1.01
C TYR A 31 25.69 7.97 -0.61
N THR A 32 26.04 8.80 -1.59
CA THR A 32 26.56 10.15 -1.37
C THR A 32 25.48 11.07 -0.78
N GLU A 33 24.28 11.04 -1.35
CA GLU A 33 23.12 11.78 -0.87
C GLU A 33 22.76 11.41 0.58
N LEU A 34 22.75 10.11 0.91
CA LEU A 34 22.45 9.64 2.27
C LEU A 34 23.51 10.07 3.29
N ARG A 35 24.78 10.19 2.87
CA ARG A 35 25.84 10.72 3.73
C ARG A 35 25.64 12.20 4.01
N PHE A 36 25.39 13.00 2.98
CA PHE A 36 25.08 14.41 3.17
C PHE A 36 23.83 14.58 4.03
N LEU A 37 22.79 13.79 3.76
CA LEU A 37 21.53 13.86 4.50
C LEU A 37 21.71 13.63 6.01
N GLN A 38 22.64 12.77 6.43
CA GLN A 38 22.96 12.58 7.85
C GLN A 38 23.55 13.85 8.50
N ASP A 39 24.27 14.66 7.74
CA ASP A 39 24.85 15.92 8.22
C ASP A 39 23.80 17.06 8.23
N PHE A 40 22.79 16.99 7.34
CA PHE A 40 21.74 18.01 7.21
C PHE A 40 20.50 17.77 8.09
N ILE A 41 20.19 16.51 8.43
CA ILE A 41 19.05 16.19 9.29
C ILE A 41 19.41 16.58 10.74
N PRO A 42 18.54 17.33 11.46
CA PRO A 42 18.74 17.62 12.87
C PRO A 42 18.92 16.33 13.66
N LYS A 43 19.72 16.34 14.74
CA LYS A 43 19.92 15.16 15.62
C LYS A 43 18.65 14.68 16.36
N GLU A 44 17.48 15.23 16.01
CA GLU A 44 16.19 14.78 16.47
C GLU A 44 15.72 13.58 15.64
N ASN A 45 15.03 12.64 16.28
CA ASN A 45 14.53 11.44 15.63
C ASN A 45 13.41 11.79 14.64
N MET A 46 13.75 11.98 13.37
CA MET A 46 12.81 12.23 12.29
C MET A 46 12.31 10.91 11.68
N GLY A 47 11.00 10.74 11.55
CA GLY A 47 10.41 9.56 10.91
C GLY A 47 10.56 9.59 9.37
N PRO A 48 10.47 8.44 8.67
CA PRO A 48 10.68 8.36 7.23
C PRO A 48 9.76 9.28 6.39
N LEU A 49 8.54 9.52 6.85
CA LEU A 49 7.61 10.46 6.19
C LEU A 49 8.07 11.91 6.31
N GLU A 50 8.59 12.30 7.47
CA GLU A 50 9.10 13.65 7.69
C GLU A 50 10.41 13.86 6.92
N ILE A 51 11.27 12.83 6.84
CA ILE A 51 12.46 12.85 5.98
C ILE A 51 12.05 13.05 4.52
N LEU A 52 11.05 12.32 4.02
CA LEU A 52 10.59 12.49 2.64
C LEU A 52 10.03 13.91 2.40
N LYS A 53 9.31 14.50 3.36
CA LYS A 53 8.84 15.90 3.24
C LYS A 53 10.01 16.87 3.18
N PHE A 54 11.05 16.65 3.97
CA PHE A 54 12.28 17.44 3.93
C PHE A 54 12.98 17.33 2.56
N LEU A 55 13.18 16.10 2.06
CA LEU A 55 13.77 15.85 0.75
C LEU A 55 12.97 16.50 -0.39
N LYS A 56 11.63 16.51 -0.31
CA LYS A 56 10.80 17.21 -1.30
C LYS A 56 10.94 18.73 -1.27
N ARG A 57 11.32 19.30 -0.13
CA ARG A 57 11.55 20.75 0.01
C ARG A 57 12.91 21.17 -0.53
N HIS A 58 13.87 20.26 -0.46
CA HIS A 58 15.25 20.45 -0.89
C HIS A 58 15.52 19.53 -2.08
N ASP A 59 15.29 20.04 -3.29
CA ASP A 59 15.37 19.30 -4.58
C ASP A 59 16.80 18.90 -4.99
N CYS A 60 17.63 18.55 -4.01
CA CYS A 60 19.06 18.22 -4.14
C CYS A 60 19.38 16.77 -3.78
N PHE A 61 18.37 15.94 -3.50
CA PHE A 61 18.52 14.55 -3.10
C PHE A 61 17.55 13.62 -3.87
N PRO A 62 17.67 13.54 -5.21
CA PRO A 62 16.73 12.81 -6.05
C PRO A 62 16.70 11.30 -5.75
N ASN A 63 17.85 10.65 -5.58
CA ASN A 63 17.90 9.20 -5.34
C ASN A 63 17.36 8.85 -3.95
N ALA A 64 17.69 9.65 -2.93
CA ALA A 64 17.15 9.48 -1.59
C ALA A 64 15.63 9.71 -1.59
N SER A 65 15.13 10.72 -2.31
CA SER A 65 13.69 10.96 -2.46
C SER A 65 12.98 9.75 -3.07
N ILE A 66 13.55 9.14 -4.11
CA ILE A 66 13.01 7.92 -4.73
C ILE A 66 13.04 6.75 -3.73
N ALA A 67 14.18 6.50 -3.07
CA ALA A 67 14.32 5.42 -2.10
C ALA A 67 13.30 5.52 -0.95
N TYR A 68 13.11 6.72 -0.38
CA TYR A 68 12.13 6.93 0.69
C TYR A 68 10.68 6.80 0.19
N ARG A 69 10.38 7.20 -1.05
CA ARG A 69 9.06 6.97 -1.66
C ARG A 69 8.77 5.48 -1.83
N ILE A 70 9.75 4.72 -2.31
CA ILE A 70 9.63 3.26 -2.47
C ILE A 70 9.43 2.60 -1.11
N LEU A 71 10.24 2.97 -0.12
CA LEU A 71 10.10 2.49 1.25
C LEU A 71 8.67 2.69 1.78
N LEU A 72 8.17 3.92 1.76
CA LEU A 72 6.83 4.23 2.27
C LEU A 72 5.72 3.56 1.47
N THR A 73 5.88 3.44 0.15
CA THR A 73 4.87 2.79 -0.71
C THR A 73 4.81 1.29 -0.45
N ILE A 74 5.94 0.60 -0.38
CA ILE A 74 5.98 -0.84 -0.11
C ILE A 74 5.36 -1.15 1.25
N HIS A 75 5.73 -0.41 2.30
CA HIS A 75 5.20 -0.64 3.64
C HIS A 75 3.67 -0.46 3.68
N VAL A 76 3.16 0.60 3.05
CA VAL A 76 1.70 0.84 2.97
C VAL A 76 1.00 -0.25 2.16
N THR A 77 1.56 -0.66 1.03
CA THR A 77 0.99 -1.72 0.18
C THR A 77 0.98 -3.07 0.91
N VAL A 78 2.07 -3.44 1.58
CA VAL A 78 2.16 -4.69 2.37
C VAL A 78 1.12 -4.70 3.48
N ALA A 79 1.05 -3.64 4.29
CA ALA A 79 0.06 -3.54 5.37
C ALA A 79 -1.39 -3.59 4.83
N SER A 80 -1.66 -2.96 3.68
CA SER A 80 -2.96 -3.02 3.01
C SER A 80 -3.29 -4.44 2.53
N ALA A 81 -2.32 -5.13 1.93
CA ALA A 81 -2.48 -6.51 1.49
C ALA A 81 -2.73 -7.46 2.67
N GLU A 82 -1.95 -7.36 3.75
CA GLU A 82 -2.13 -8.15 4.97
C GLU A 82 -3.50 -7.94 5.60
N ARG A 83 -3.96 -6.68 5.71
CA ARG A 83 -5.32 -6.36 6.18
C ARG A 83 -6.38 -6.99 5.29
N SER A 84 -6.19 -6.93 3.97
CA SER A 84 -7.11 -7.49 2.98
C SER A 84 -7.19 -9.02 3.08
N PHE A 85 -6.04 -9.70 3.19
CA PHE A 85 -5.98 -11.14 3.40
C PHE A 85 -6.54 -11.57 4.75
N SER A 86 -6.37 -10.76 5.80
CA SER A 86 -6.97 -11.00 7.11
C SER A 86 -8.51 -10.96 7.03
N LYS A 87 -9.09 -9.95 6.37
CA LYS A 87 -10.53 -9.88 6.09
C LYS A 87 -11.03 -11.09 5.30
N LEU A 88 -10.31 -11.47 4.24
CA LEU A 88 -10.61 -12.67 3.44
C LEU A 88 -10.57 -13.96 4.27
N LYS A 89 -9.58 -14.09 5.16
CA LYS A 89 -9.46 -15.24 6.07
C LYS A 89 -10.63 -15.30 7.04
N LEU A 90 -11.03 -14.16 7.61
CA LEU A 90 -12.21 -14.07 8.47
C LEU A 90 -13.47 -14.46 7.70
N LEU A 91 -13.64 -13.97 6.47
CA LEU A 91 -14.78 -14.31 5.61
C LEU A 91 -14.85 -15.82 5.33
N LYS A 92 -13.73 -16.44 4.94
CA LYS A 92 -13.64 -17.89 4.73
C LYS A 92 -13.94 -18.68 6.01
N SER A 93 -13.41 -18.23 7.14
CA SER A 93 -13.60 -18.89 8.44
C SER A 93 -15.04 -18.79 8.93
N TYR A 94 -15.66 -17.61 8.82
CA TYR A 94 -17.03 -17.34 9.26
C TYR A 94 -18.04 -18.11 8.43
N LEU A 95 -17.87 -18.11 7.10
CA LEU A 95 -18.79 -18.81 6.21
C LEU A 95 -18.63 -20.33 6.30
N ARG A 96 -17.47 -20.86 6.73
CA ARG A 96 -17.14 -22.30 6.88
C ARG A 96 -17.52 -23.18 5.67
N SER A 97 -17.88 -22.60 4.52
CA SER A 97 -18.78 -23.26 3.55
C SER A 97 -18.23 -23.37 2.13
N THR A 98 -18.73 -24.41 1.47
CA THR A 98 -18.89 -24.76 0.05
C THR A 98 -19.34 -23.64 -0.90
N LEU A 99 -18.85 -22.41 -0.75
CA LEU A 99 -19.16 -21.28 -1.65
C LEU A 99 -18.30 -21.36 -2.91
N THR A 100 -18.91 -21.06 -4.05
CA THR A 100 -18.18 -20.90 -5.31
C THR A 100 -17.20 -19.74 -5.21
N GLN A 101 -16.08 -19.82 -5.95
CA GLN A 101 -15.08 -18.76 -5.99
C GLN A 101 -15.68 -17.40 -6.36
N GLU A 102 -16.67 -17.40 -7.24
CA GLU A 102 -17.40 -16.19 -7.65
C GLU A 102 -18.06 -15.49 -6.46
N ARG A 103 -18.82 -16.22 -5.63
CA ARG A 103 -19.48 -15.65 -4.45
C ARG A 103 -18.46 -15.15 -3.43
N LEU A 104 -17.37 -15.89 -3.24
CA LEU A 104 -16.30 -15.48 -2.33
C LEU A 104 -15.65 -14.17 -2.80
N ASN A 105 -15.34 -14.05 -4.09
CA ASN A 105 -14.73 -12.85 -4.65
C ASN A 105 -15.64 -11.63 -4.50
N SER A 106 -16.95 -11.77 -4.76
CA SER A 106 -17.91 -10.68 -4.57
C SER A 106 -18.01 -10.24 -3.11
N LEU A 107 -18.09 -11.18 -2.15
CA LEU A 107 -18.11 -10.82 -0.73
C LEU A 107 -16.79 -10.22 -0.26
N ALA A 108 -15.66 -10.69 -0.78
CA ALA A 108 -14.35 -10.10 -0.48
C ALA A 108 -14.29 -8.65 -0.97
N MET A 109 -14.74 -8.37 -2.19
CA MET A 109 -14.82 -7.02 -2.73
C MET A 109 -15.68 -6.10 -1.85
N ILE A 110 -16.85 -6.58 -1.43
CA ILE A 110 -17.73 -5.85 -0.49
C ILE A 110 -17.03 -5.59 0.85
N ALA A 111 -16.33 -6.58 1.41
CA ALA A 111 -15.64 -6.43 2.69
C ALA A 111 -14.42 -5.50 2.61
N LEU A 112 -13.72 -5.46 1.48
CA LEU A 112 -12.59 -4.56 1.25
C LEU A 112 -13.07 -3.12 1.07
N GLU A 113 -14.13 -2.92 0.29
CA GLU A 113 -14.70 -1.62 -0.06
C GLU A 113 -15.81 -1.16 0.88
N SER A 114 -15.90 -1.73 2.09
CA SER A 114 -16.98 -1.46 3.04
C SER A 114 -17.12 0.05 3.36
N GLY A 115 -16.01 0.79 3.47
CA GLY A 115 -16.04 2.23 3.72
C GLY A 115 -16.48 3.09 2.54
N LEU A 116 -16.39 2.59 1.31
CA LEU A 116 -16.98 3.22 0.12
C LEU A 116 -18.49 2.91 0.07
N LEU A 117 -18.83 1.66 0.35
CA LEU A 117 -20.21 1.16 0.39
C LEU A 117 -21.07 1.89 1.43
N GLU A 118 -20.51 2.32 2.56
CA GLU A 118 -21.21 3.16 3.54
C GLU A 118 -21.69 4.51 2.96
N LYS A 119 -21.10 4.97 1.85
CA LYS A 119 -21.43 6.26 1.20
C LYS A 119 -22.42 6.11 0.03
N ILE A 120 -22.76 4.89 -0.36
CA ILE A 120 -23.65 4.60 -1.48
C ILE A 120 -25.09 4.56 -0.97
N ASN A 121 -26.01 5.21 -1.70
CA ASN A 121 -27.43 5.06 -1.44
C ASN A 121 -27.94 3.73 -2.02
N TYR A 122 -28.47 2.87 -1.15
CA TYR A 122 -28.95 1.54 -1.52
C TYR A 122 -30.40 1.52 -2.02
N GLU A 123 -31.16 2.61 -1.90
CA GLU A 123 -32.61 2.63 -2.18
C GLU A 123 -32.92 2.05 -3.57
N HIS A 124 -32.26 2.56 -4.61
CA HIS A 124 -32.47 2.11 -5.99
C HIS A 124 -32.00 0.66 -6.24
N ILE A 125 -30.97 0.21 -5.54
CA ILE A 125 -30.48 -1.17 -5.65
C ILE A 125 -31.49 -2.13 -5.02
N ILE A 126 -32.06 -1.74 -3.88
CA ILE A 126 -33.09 -2.50 -3.17
C ILE A 126 -34.36 -2.56 -4.03
N GLU A 127 -34.80 -1.42 -4.59
CA GLU A 127 -35.95 -1.33 -5.48
C GLU A 127 -35.78 -2.24 -6.71
N ASP A 128 -34.64 -2.19 -7.40
CA ASP A 128 -34.38 -3.09 -8.54
C ASP A 128 -34.37 -4.55 -8.10
N PHE A 129 -33.74 -4.89 -6.97
CA PHE A 129 -33.71 -6.25 -6.45
C PHE A 129 -35.11 -6.80 -6.13
N ILE A 130 -35.99 -5.96 -5.56
CA ILE A 130 -37.39 -6.29 -5.28
C ILE A 130 -38.16 -6.44 -6.60
N SER A 131 -37.94 -5.56 -7.58
CA SER A 131 -38.66 -5.57 -8.86
C SER A 131 -38.53 -6.90 -9.61
N LYS A 132 -37.39 -7.60 -9.47
CA LYS A 132 -37.17 -8.92 -10.10
C LYS A 132 -37.99 -10.04 -9.47
N ASN A 133 -38.46 -9.90 -8.23
CA ASN A 133 -39.32 -10.87 -7.57
C ASN A 133 -40.08 -10.23 -6.40
N THR A 134 -41.38 -10.06 -6.56
CA THR A 134 -42.27 -9.41 -5.58
C THR A 134 -42.29 -10.09 -4.21
N LYS A 135 -41.94 -11.38 -4.10
CA LYS A 135 -41.76 -12.07 -2.80
C LYS A 135 -40.55 -11.56 -2.01
N ARG A 136 -39.67 -10.75 -2.59
CA ARG A 136 -38.51 -10.16 -1.90
C ARG A 136 -38.87 -8.95 -1.04
N ILE A 137 -40.05 -8.36 -1.25
CA ILE A 137 -40.54 -7.21 -0.46
C ILE A 137 -40.55 -7.51 1.05
N MET A 138 -40.73 -8.78 1.41
CA MET A 138 -40.80 -9.26 2.79
C MET A 138 -39.42 -9.37 3.48
N LEU A 139 -38.32 -9.14 2.76
CA LEU A 139 -36.96 -9.09 3.32
C LEU A 139 -36.53 -7.68 3.75
N PHE A 140 -37.23 -6.64 3.30
CA PHE A 140 -36.85 -5.23 3.48
C PHE A 140 -37.97 -4.39 4.13
N LYS A 141 -38.69 -5.00 5.08
CA LYS A 141 -39.72 -4.32 5.89
C LYS A 141 -39.13 -3.49 7.01
#